data_AF-A0ABD5DCQ8-F1
#
_entry.id   AF-A0ABD5DCQ8-F1
#
_cell.length_a   1.000
_cell.length_b   1.000
_cell.length_c   1.000
_cell.angle_alpha   90.00
_cell.angle_beta   90.00
_cell.angle_gamma   90.00
#
_symmetry.space_group_name_H-M   'P 1'
#
loop_
_entity.id
_entity.type
_entity.pdbx_description
1 polymer ?
#
loop_
_entity_poly.entity_id
_entity_poly.type
_entity_poly.pdbx_seq_one_letter_code
_entity_poly.pdbx_strand_id
1 'polypeptide(L)' 'QSGIAAGMEVFYFCADPHNQPIDHPKVTTFTDLAELPALWQARGWDITR' A
#
# COMPACT_ATOMS: atom_id res chain seq x y z
N GLN A 1 11.07 -0.16 -6.33
CA GLN A 1 11.19 -0.33 -4.86
C GLN A 1 11.81 0.89 -4.15
N SER A 2 11.85 2.07 -4.77
CA SER A 2 12.53 3.24 -4.19
C SER A 2 11.91 3.72 -2.86
N GLY A 3 10.58 3.59 -2.68
CA GLY A 3 9.92 3.92 -1.41
C GLY A 3 10.34 3.00 -0.26
N ILE A 4 10.46 1.69 -0.52
CA ILE A 4 10.96 0.71 0.46
C ILE A 4 12.41 1.04 0.86
N ALA A 5 13.26 1.32 -0.13
CA ALA A 5 14.66 1.69 0.09
C ALA A 5 14.81 3.00 0.89
N ALA A 6 13.86 3.92 0.75
CA ALA A 6 13.79 5.15 1.54
C ALA A 6 13.17 4.95 2.94
N GLY A 7 12.78 3.71 3.29
CA GLY A 7 12.17 3.38 4.58
C GLY A 7 10.71 3.84 4.73
N MET A 8 10.03 4.18 3.64
CA MET A 8 8.64 4.62 3.63
C MET A 8 7.68 3.42 3.77
N GLU A 9 6.49 3.69 4.31
CA GLU A 9 5.34 2.77 4.21
C GLU A 9 4.83 2.78 2.76
N VAL A 10 4.62 1.60 2.19
CA VAL A 10 4.23 1.43 0.78
C VAL A 10 2.92 0.67 0.70
N PHE A 11 1.89 1.30 0.13
CA PHE A 11 0.65 0.65 -0.25
C PHE A 11 0.79 0.15 -1.70
N TYR A 12 0.88 -1.15 -1.88
CA TYR A 12 1.17 -1.78 -3.18
C TYR A 12 -0.10 -2.38 -3.79
N PHE A 13 -0.53 -1.82 -4.92
CA PHE A 13 -1.70 -2.29 -5.66
C PHE A 13 -1.36 -3.55 -6.47
N CYS A 14 -1.89 -4.69 -6.04
CA CYS A 14 -1.54 -6.03 -6.51
C CYS A 14 -2.71 -6.71 -7.25
N ALA A 15 -3.51 -5.95 -8.01
CA ALA A 15 -4.65 -6.49 -8.75
C ALA A 15 -4.28 -7.14 -10.09
N ASP A 16 -3.13 -6.78 -10.66
CA ASP A 16 -2.64 -7.32 -11.93
C ASP A 16 -1.80 -8.60 -11.67
N PRO A 17 -2.03 -9.71 -12.39
CA PRO A 17 -1.23 -10.95 -12.24
C PRO A 17 0.27 -10.78 -12.51
N HIS A 18 0.68 -9.73 -13.23
CA HIS A 18 2.07 -9.36 -13.46
C HIS A 18 2.71 -8.67 -12.24
N ASN A 19 1.91 -8.17 -11.30
CA ASN A 19 2.38 -7.60 -10.05
C ASN A 19 2.65 -8.72 -9.05
N GLN A 20 3.92 -9.11 -8.93
CA GLN A 20 4.33 -10.08 -7.91
C GLN A 20 4.15 -9.46 -6.51
N PRO A 21 3.59 -10.21 -5.54
CA PRO A 21 3.55 -9.76 -4.16
C PRO A 21 4.95 -9.40 -3.66
N ILE A 22 5.05 -8.28 -2.94
CA ILE A 22 6.30 -7.83 -2.33
C ILE A 22 6.24 -8.18 -0.84
N ASP A 23 6.99 -9.21 -0.44
CA ASP A 23 7.13 -9.59 0.97
C ASP A 23 8.11 -8.65 1.68
N HIS A 24 7.57 -7.65 2.38
CA HIS A 24 8.36 -6.68 3.12
C HIS A 24 7.53 -6.08 4.28
N PRO A 25 8.10 -5.90 5.49
CA PRO A 25 7.34 -5.46 6.68
C PRO A 25 6.70 -4.07 6.57
N LYS A 26 7.19 -3.23 5.64
CA LYS A 26 6.65 -1.89 5.34
C LYS A 26 5.75 -1.85 4.11
N VAL A 27 5.43 -3.00 3.53
CA VAL A 27 4.54 -3.10 2.38
C VAL A 27 3.19 -3.62 2.83
N THR A 28 2.14 -2.89 2.48
CA THR A 28 0.75 -3.33 2.62
C THR A 28 0.20 -3.55 1.21
N THR A 29 -0.04 -4.80 0.83
CA THR A 29 -0.65 -5.16 -0.46
C THR A 29 -2.16 -5.02 -0.41
N PHE A 30 -2.77 -4.56 -1.50
CA PHE A 30 -4.22 -4.47 -1.65
C PHE A 30 -4.63 -4.69 -3.11
N THR A 31 -5.89 -5.05 -3.37
CA THR A 31 -6.34 -5.49 -4.70
C THR A 31 -7.47 -4.67 -5.29
N ASP A 32 -8.11 -3.80 -4.50
CA ASP A 32 -9.14 -2.87 -4.94
C ASP A 32 -8.81 -1.45 -4.46
N LEU A 33 -8.89 -0.47 -5.37
CA LEU A 33 -8.66 0.95 -5.05
C LEU A 33 -9.62 1.46 -3.96
N ALA A 34 -10.81 0.86 -3.82
CA ALA A 34 -11.76 1.18 -2.75
C ALA A 34 -11.25 0.80 -1.35
N GLU A 35 -10.25 -0.07 -1.23
CA GLU A 35 -9.63 -0.44 0.06
C GLU A 35 -8.70 0.66 0.60
N LEU A 36 -8.11 1.47 -0.30
CA LEU A 36 -7.04 2.41 0.05
C LEU A 36 -7.45 3.44 1.13
N PRO A 37 -8.67 4.03 1.09
CA PRO A 37 -9.11 4.92 2.17
C PRO A 37 -9.15 4.24 3.54
N ALA A 38 -9.64 3.01 3.63
CA ALA A 38 -9.70 2.27 4.88
C ALA A 38 -8.31 1.92 5.41
N LEU A 39 -7.39 1.56 4.50
CA LEU A 39 -5.99 1.25 4.83
C LEU A 39 -5.24 2.47 5.38
N TRP A 40 -5.46 3.65 4.80
CA TRP A 40 -4.90 4.91 5.31
C TRP A 40 -5.47 5.28 6.68
N GLN A 41 -6.78 5.14 6.88
CA GLN A 41 -7.40 5.39 8.18
C GLN A 41 -6.90 4.42 9.26
N ALA A 42 -6.70 3.14 8.93
CA ALA A 42 -6.12 2.15 9.85
C ALA A 42 -4.67 2.51 10.26
N ARG A 43 -3.96 3.31 9.45
CA ARG A 43 -2.65 3.89 9.79
C ARG A 43 -2.73 5.25 10.47
N GLY A 44 -3.94 5.74 10.79
CA GLY A 44 -4.16 7.01 11.47
C GLY A 44 -4.02 8.23 10.56
N TRP A 45 -4.15 8.05 9.24
CA TRP A 45 -4.09 9.17 8.29
C TRP A 45 -5.50 9.71 8.01
N ASP A 46 -5.64 11.03 8.13
CA ASP A 46 -6.87 11.73 7.76
C ASP A 46 -6.89 12.07 6.27
N ILE A 47 -7.95 11.64 5.59
CA ILE A 47 -8.14 11.85 4.16
C ILE A 47 -8.97 13.12 3.98
N THR A 48 -8.35 14.17 3.45
CA THR A 48 -9.04 15.42 3.11
C THR A 48 -9.57 15.39 1.68
N ARG A 49 -10.63 16.15 1.42
CA ARG A 49 -11.29 16.22 0.11
C ARG A 49 -10.61 17.21 -0.84
#